data_AF-A0A3D0Q468-F1
#
_entry.id   AF-A0A3D0Q468-F1
#
_cell.length_a   1.000
_cell.length_b   1.000
_cell.length_c   1.000
_cell.angle_alpha   90.00
_cell.angle_beta   90.00
_cell.angle_gamma   90.00
#
_symmetry.space_group_name_H-M   'P 1'
#
loop_
_entity.id
_entity.type
_entity.pdbx_description
1 polymer ?
#
loop_
_entity_poly.entity_id
_entity_poly.type
_entity_poly.pdbx_seq_one_letter_code
_entity_poly.pdbx_strand_id
1 'polypeptide(L)' 'NVVRIPEGVDDAEVRGRLLNDFNLEIGAGLGAFAGKVWRIGLMGAACTDKNVDFCLAALKTVLK' A
#
# COMPACT_ATOMS: atom_id res chain seq x y z
N ASN A 1 9.90 0.68 -3.09
CA ASN A 1 9.41 -0.16 -4.20
C ASN A 1 8.08 0.37 -4.71
N VAL A 2 7.78 0.20 -6.01
CA VAL A 2 6.61 0.84 -6.67
C VAL A 2 5.67 -0.24 -7.21
N VAL A 3 4.37 -0.15 -6.88
CA VAL A 3 3.33 -1.12 -7.27
C VAL A 3 2.25 -0.39 -8.06
N ARG A 4 1.83 -0.93 -9.21
CA ARG A 4 0.76 -0.31 -10.00
C ARG A 4 -0.59 -0.52 -9.32
N ILE A 5 -1.41 0.53 -9.33
CA ILE A 5 -2.80 0.44 -8.87
C ILE A 5 -3.58 -0.32 -9.94
N PRO A 6 -4.34 -1.38 -9.57
CA PRO A 6 -5.19 -2.09 -10.51
C PRO A 6 -6.28 -1.18 -11.10
N GLU A 7 -6.76 -1.52 -12.29
CA GLU A 7 -7.84 -0.76 -12.92
C GLU A 7 -9.13 -0.86 -12.08
N GLY A 8 -9.84 0.27 -11.94
CA GLY A 8 -11.07 0.36 -11.14
C GLY A 8 -10.86 0.47 -9.63
N VAL A 9 -9.62 0.48 -9.14
CA VAL A 9 -9.31 0.66 -7.72
C VAL A 9 -9.02 2.13 -7.40
N ASP A 10 -9.67 2.65 -6.35
CA ASP A 10 -9.41 4.00 -5.83
C ASP A 10 -8.20 4.02 -4.88
N ASP A 11 -7.22 4.87 -5.18
CA ASP A 11 -5.99 5.03 -4.38
C ASP A 11 -6.30 5.46 -2.93
N ALA A 12 -7.11 6.52 -2.78
CA ALA A 12 -7.36 7.13 -1.48
C ALA A 12 -8.17 6.20 -0.57
N GLU A 13 -9.16 5.50 -1.13
CA GLU A 13 -9.97 4.52 -0.41
C GLU A 13 -9.10 3.37 0.11
N VAL A 14 -8.28 2.76 -0.76
CA VAL A 14 -7.43 1.63 -0.37
C VAL A 14 -6.43 2.04 0.71
N ARG A 15 -5.74 3.17 0.53
CA ARG A 15 -4.80 3.66 1.56
C ARG A 15 -5.50 4.01 2.86
N GLY A 16 -6.70 4.59 2.79
CA GLY A 16 -7.51 4.89 3.96
C GLY A 16 -7.88 3.63 4.74
N ARG A 17 -8.35 2.58 4.05
CA ARG A 17 -8.68 1.28 4.66
C ARG A 17 -7.45 0.60 5.26
N LEU A 18 -6.31 0.60 4.56
CA LEU A 18 -5.06 0.05 5.10
C LEU A 18 -4.63 0.73 6.41
N LEU A 19 -4.73 2.06 6.47
CA LEU A 19 -4.40 2.82 7.67
C LEU A 19 -5.40 2.55 8.80
N ASN A 20 -6.70 2.61 8.52
CA ASN A 20 -7.73 2.52 9.56
C ASN A 20 -7.90 1.09 10.10
N ASP A 21 -7.85 0.08 9.23
CA ASP A 21 -8.17 -1.31 9.61
C ASP A 21 -6.92 -2.09 10.06
N PHE A 22 -5.73 -1.72 9.55
CA PHE A 22 -4.49 -2.46 9.78
C PHE A 22 -3.36 -1.63 10.39
N ASN A 23 -3.59 -0.33 10.65
CA ASN A 23 -2.54 0.60 11.07
C ASN A 23 -1.32 0.57 10.14
N LEU A 24 -1.57 0.39 8.83
CA LEU A 24 -0.56 0.22 7.81
C LEU A 24 -0.60 1.39 6.82
N GLU A 25 0.47 2.17 6.80
CA GLU A 25 0.62 3.27 5.85
C GLU A 25 1.43 2.83 4.61
N ILE A 26 0.91 3.13 3.43
CA ILE A 26 1.65 3.06 2.16
C ILE A 26 1.61 4.43 1.47
N GLY A 27 2.68 4.75 0.74
CA GLY A 27 2.80 6.05 0.07
C GLY A 27 1.99 6.11 -1.23
N ALA A 28 1.34 7.24 -1.48
CA ALA A 28 0.77 7.54 -2.79
C ALA A 28 1.87 7.78 -3.84
N GLY A 29 1.52 7.58 -5.11
CA GLY A 29 2.32 8.03 -6.24
C GLY A 29 2.48 9.56 -6.26
N LEU A 30 3.57 10.05 -6.86
CA LEU A 30 3.89 11.48 -6.92
C LEU A 30 4.11 11.92 -8.36
N GLY A 31 3.78 13.19 -8.65
CA GLY A 31 3.96 13.78 -9.99
C GLY A 31 3.25 12.98 -11.08
N ALA A 32 3.99 12.56 -12.10
CA ALA A 32 3.46 11.76 -13.22
C ALA A 32 2.85 10.41 -12.80
N PHE A 33 3.14 9.95 -11.59
CA PHE A 33 2.67 8.68 -11.02
C PHE A 33 1.55 8.84 -9.99
N ALA A 34 1.11 10.07 -9.68
CA ALA A 34 -0.02 10.29 -8.78
C ALA A 34 -1.28 9.57 -9.28
N GLY A 35 -1.94 8.83 -8.39
CA GLY A 35 -3.13 8.01 -8.72
C GLY A 35 -2.86 6.78 -9.59
N LYS A 36 -1.60 6.46 -9.92
CA LYS A 36 -1.25 5.31 -10.79
C LYS A 36 -0.49 4.22 -10.07
N VAL A 37 0.21 4.57 -8.99
CA VAL A 37 1.07 3.63 -8.26
C VAL A 37 1.01 3.89 -6.77
N TRP A 38 1.29 2.84 -5.99
CA TRP A 38 1.65 2.92 -4.59
C TRP A 38 3.15 2.76 -4.40
N ARG A 39 3.67 3.35 -3.32
CA ARG A 39 5.04 3.22 -2.86
C ARG A 39 5.06 2.45 -1.54
N ILE A 40 5.66 1.26 -1.57
CA ILE A 40 5.87 0.43 -0.38
C ILE A 40 7.31 0.65 0.09
N GLY A 41 7.44 1.17 1.31
CA GLY A 41 8.71 1.42 1.97
C GLY A 41 9.14 0.22 2.82
N LEU A 42 10.35 -0.27 2.60
CA LEU A 42 11.02 -1.22 3.47
C LEU A 42 12.28 -0.55 4.00
N MET A 43 12.18 0.02 5.21
CA MET A 43 13.23 0.86 5.79
C MET A 43 13.33 0.60 7.29
N GLY A 44 14.56 0.54 7.82
CA GLY A 44 14.80 0.35 9.25
C GLY A 44 14.11 -0.89 9.83
N ALA A 45 13.48 -0.72 10.99
CA ALA A 45 12.77 -1.79 11.70
C ALA A 45 11.58 -2.38 10.92
N ALA A 46 11.10 -1.70 9.88
CA ALA A 46 10.03 -2.22 9.03
C ALA A 46 10.51 -3.30 8.04
N CYS A 47 11.82 -3.43 7.81
CA CYS A 47 12.40 -4.37 6.85
C CYS A 47 12.52 -5.79 7.43
N THR A 48 11.39 -6.43 7.69
CA THR A 48 11.32 -7.83 8.14
C THR A 48 10.31 -8.61 7.31
N ASP A 49 10.53 -9.91 7.14
CA ASP A 49 9.62 -10.79 6.38
C ASP A 49 8.19 -10.72 6.93
N LYS A 50 8.05 -10.68 8.26
CA LYS A 50 6.76 -10.52 8.94
C LYS A 50 5.99 -9.28 8.47
N ASN A 51 6.66 -8.14 8.33
CA ASN A 51 6.01 -6.90 7.90
C ASN A 51 5.70 -6.91 6.40
N VAL A 52 6.51 -7.61 5.58
CA VAL A 52 6.21 -7.85 4.17
C VAL A 52 4.94 -8.71 4.05
N ASP A 53 4.87 -9.83 4.76
CA ASP A 53 3.71 -10.72 4.75
C ASP A 53 2.45 -10.01 5.25
N PHE A 54 2.57 -9.22 6.33
CA PHE A 54 1.48 -8.41 6.86
C PHE A 54 0.97 -7.41 5.82
N CYS A 55 1.88 -6.70 5.12
CA CYS A 55 1.52 -5.75 4.07
C CYS A 55 0.76 -6.44 2.91
N LEU A 56 1.23 -7.59 2.46
CA LEU A 56 0.58 -8.36 1.39
C LEU A 56 -0.80 -8.88 1.81
N ALA A 57 -0.94 -9.36 3.05
CA ALA A 57 -2.21 -9.85 3.60
C ALA A 57 -3.24 -8.71 3.75
N ALA A 58 -2.81 -7.55 4.25
CA ALA A 58 -3.67 -6.36 4.37
C ALA A 58 -4.14 -5.88 2.99
N LEU A 59 -3.22 -5.76 2.03
CA LEU A 59 -3.55 -5.40 0.64
C LEU A 59 -4.55 -6.38 0.02
N LYS A 60 -4.34 -7.69 0.19
CA LYS A 60 -5.28 -8.71 -0.29
C LYS A 60 -6.67 -8.58 0.34
N THR A 61 -6.76 -8.11 1.58
CA THR A 61 -8.04 -7.95 2.29
C THR A 61 -8.79 -6.71 1.82
N VAL A 62 -8.07 -5.61 1.58
CA VAL A 62 -8.66 -4.34 1.13
C VAL A 62 -9.06 -4.39 -0.36
N LEU A 63 -8.34 -5.16 -1.19
CA LEU A 63 -8.59 -5.28 -2.64
C LEU A 63 -9.62 -6.37 -3.03
N LYS A 64 -10.22 -7.05 -2.06
CA LYS A 64 -11.37 -7.93 -2.31
C LYS A 64 -12.65 -7.11 -2.38
#